data_AF-A0A527ZDZ5-F1
#
_entry.id   AF-A0A527ZDZ5-F1
#
_cell.length_a   1.000
_cell.length_b   1.000
_cell.length_c   1.000
_cell.angle_alpha   90.00
_cell.angle_beta   90.00
_cell.angle_gamma   90.00
#
_symmetry.space_group_name_H-M   'P 1'
#
loop_
_entity.id
_entity.type
_entity.pdbx_description
1 polymer ?
#
loop_
_entity_poly.entity_id
_entity_poly.type
_entity_poly.pdbx_seq_one_letter_code
_entity_poly.pdbx_strand_id
1 'polypeptide(L)' 'LDTDAGIAEQAREIYLQAGRSHAMPPANVTHITDNERALLVAWFEEAGK' A
#
# COMPACT_ATOMS: atom_id res chain seq x y z
N LEU A 1 11.60 0.15 7.94
CA LEU A 1 10.75 0.55 6.80
C LEU A 1 11.17 1.88 6.22
N ASP A 2 11.91 2.72 6.95
CA ASP A 2 12.33 4.06 6.46
C ASP A 2 13.47 4.03 5.43
N THR A 3 13.69 2.88 4.79
CA THR A 3 14.63 2.70 3.68
C THR A 3 13.87 2.08 2.51
N ASP A 4 14.25 2.44 1.29
CA ASP A 4 13.62 1.91 0.07
C ASP A 4 13.61 0.38 0.05
N ALA A 5 14.70 -0.25 0.48
CA ALA A 5 14.80 -1.70 0.62
C ALA A 5 13.78 -2.26 1.62
N GLY A 6 13.60 -1.60 2.77
CA GLY A 6 12.61 -2.01 3.76
C GLY A 6 11.16 -1.86 3.27
N ILE A 7 10.88 -0.83 2.46
CA ILE A 7 9.56 -0.66 1.80
C ILE A 7 9.35 -1.78 0.78
N ALA A 8 10.36 -2.08 -0.04
CA ALA A 8 10.28 -3.13 -1.06
C ALA A 8 10.06 -4.52 -0.45
N GLU A 9 10.76 -4.85 0.64
CA GLU A 9 10.56 -6.11 1.39
C GLU A 9 9.11 -6.28 1.85
N GLN A 10 8.48 -5.18 2.29
CA GLN A 10 7.12 -5.16 2.83
C GLN A 10 6.05 -4.77 1.81
N ALA A 11 6.42 -4.62 0.53
CA ALA A 11 5.56 -4.15 -0.55
C ALA A 11 4.27 -4.97 -0.66
N ARG A 12 4.37 -6.30 -0.48
CA ARG A 12 3.23 -7.22 -0.54
C ARG A 12 2.20 -6.94 0.55
N GLU A 13 2.65 -6.68 1.78
CA GLU A 13 1.74 -6.41 2.90
C GLU A 13 1.11 -5.02 2.78
N ILE A 14 1.88 -4.02 2.31
CA ILE A 14 1.35 -2.69 2.00
C ILE A 14 0.26 -2.79 0.93
N TYR A 15 0.53 -3.54 -0.15
CA TYR A 15 -0.44 -3.80 -1.21
C TYR A 15 -1.72 -4.45 -0.67
N LEU A 16 -1.61 -5.54 0.08
CA LEU A 16 -2.79 -6.27 0.57
C LEU A 16 -3.61 -5.45 1.56
N GLN A 17 -2.97 -4.80 2.53
CA GLN A 17 -3.65 -4.19 3.67
C GLN A 17 -4.13 -2.76 3.38
N ALA A 18 -3.33 -1.98 2.67
CA ALA A 18 -3.61 -0.56 2.40
C ALA A 18 -4.09 -0.30 0.97
N GLY A 19 -3.69 -1.10 -0.01
CA GLY A 19 -4.13 -0.94 -1.40
C GLY A 19 -5.38 -1.74 -1.74
N ARG A 20 -5.22 -3.07 -1.84
CA ARG A 20 -6.22 -4.02 -2.35
C ARG A 20 -7.40 -4.22 -1.40
N SER A 21 -7.16 -4.09 -0.11
CA SER A 21 -8.18 -4.06 0.94
C SER A 21 -8.22 -2.69 1.63
N HIS A 22 -9.10 -2.57 2.64
CA HIS A 22 -9.25 -1.38 3.46
C HIS A 22 -8.90 -1.64 4.93
N ALA A 23 -8.13 -2.70 5.20
CA ALA A 23 -7.78 -3.10 6.56
C ALA A 23 -6.87 -2.07 7.25
N MET A 24 -6.03 -1.40 6.46
CA MET A 24 -5.15 -0.34 6.93
C MET A 24 -5.44 1.00 6.25
N PRO A 25 -5.31 2.12 6.98
CA PRO A 25 -5.14 2.16 8.43
C PRO A 25 -6.44 1.74 9.13
N PRO A 26 -6.39 1.13 10.33
CA PRO A 26 -7.58 0.69 11.03
C PRO A 26 -8.49 1.88 11.26
N ALA A 27 -9.80 1.70 11.03
CA ALA A 27 -10.80 2.78 11.07
C ALA A 27 -10.47 4.02 10.21
N ASN A 28 -9.58 3.88 9.22
CA ASN A 28 -9.07 4.95 8.38
C ASN A 28 -8.56 6.17 9.17
N VAL A 29 -7.84 5.95 10.28
CA VAL A 29 -7.43 7.02 11.22
C VAL A 29 -6.55 8.13 10.60
N THR A 30 -5.86 7.87 9.51
CA THR A 30 -5.07 8.88 8.78
C THR A 30 -5.76 9.38 7.51
N HIS A 31 -7.03 9.04 7.30
CA HIS A 31 -7.85 9.48 6.18
C HIS A 31 -7.25 9.19 4.79
N ILE A 32 -6.69 7.99 4.58
CA ILE A 32 -6.29 7.58 3.23
C ILE A 32 -7.53 7.52 2.34
N THR A 33 -7.44 8.14 1.17
CA THR A 33 -8.50 8.22 0.17
C THR A 33 -8.47 7.01 -0.76
N ASP A 34 -9.59 6.71 -1.43
CA ASP A 34 -9.65 5.60 -2.39
C ASP A 34 -8.67 5.79 -3.56
N ASN A 35 -8.43 7.05 -3.97
CA ASN A 35 -7.43 7.36 -5.00
C ASN A 35 -6.01 7.02 -4.56
N GLU A 36 -5.64 7.33 -3.30
CA GLU A 36 -4.33 6.95 -2.77
C GLU A 36 -4.17 5.43 -2.65
N ARG A 37 -5.23 4.70 -2.32
CA ARG A 37 -5.21 3.23 -2.34
C ARG A 37 -4.99 2.69 -3.74
N ALA A 38 -5.64 3.28 -4.74
CA ALA A 38 -5.44 2.92 -6.14
C ALA A 38 -3.99 3.15 -6.58
N LEU A 39 -3.33 4.20 -6.09
CA LEU A 39 -1.90 4.43 -6.36
C LEU A 39 -1.02 3.33 -5.75
N LEU A 40 -1.31 2.86 -4.53
CA LEU A 40 -0.58 1.74 -3.91
C LEU A 40 -0.75 0.44 -4.71
N VAL A 41 -1.96 0.19 -5.22
CA VAL A 41 -2.26 -0.97 -6.09
C VAL A 41 -1.48 -0.88 -7.39
N ALA A 42 -1.54 0.26 -8.08
CA ALA A 42 -0.84 0.48 -9.34
C ALA A 42 0.67 0.33 -9.19
N TRP A 43 1.27 0.94 -8.16
CA TRP A 43 2.70 0.83 -7.88
C TRP A 43 3.16 -0.63 -7.74
N PHE A 44 2.42 -1.45 -6.99
CA PHE A 44 2.78 -2.86 -6.79
C PHE A 44 2.59 -3.71 -8.06
N GLU A 45 1.50 -3.50 -8.79
CA GLU A 45 1.20 -4.25 -10.01
C GLU A 45 2.12 -3.87 -11.18
N GLU A 46 2.59 -2.62 -11.23
CA GLU A 46 3.57 -2.16 -12.22
C GLU A 46 4.98 -2.67 -11.92
N ALA A 47 5.35 -2.86 -10.65
CA ALA A 47 6.64 -3.44 -10.27
C ALA A 47 6.80 -4.91 -10.70
N GLY A 48 5.71 -5.61 -10.99
CA GLY A 48 5.71 -6.99 -11.49
C GLY A 48 5.73 -7.13 -13.02
N LYS A 49 5.74 -6.01 -13.76
CA LYS A 49 5.86 -5.98 -15.23
C LYS A 49 7.33 -5.85 -15.64
#